data_AF-A0AAD7NPY6-F1
#
_entry.id   AF-A0AAD7NPY6-F1
#
_cell.length_a   1.000
_cell.length_b   1.000
_cell.length_c   1.000
_cell.angle_alpha   90.00
_cell.angle_beta   90.00
_cell.angle_gamma   90.00
#
_symmetry.space_group_name_H-M   'P 1'
#
loop_
_entity.id
_entity.type
_entity.pdbx_description
1 polymer ?
#
loop_
_entity_poly.entity_id
_entity_poly.type
_entity_poly.pdbx_seq_one_letter_code
_entity_poly.pdbx_strand_id
1 'polypeptide(L)'
;MALAMRLQCLFHRVSVRWNVKHFSNSSLISFHEWTSDTPPLERLCALLKTCDFFGAESGVRYATHYLEDHPDLGPALRYRLASDYHIDRWAKQAFYELMSGSILEISVTDEELLGWSAYRTLVRTHAEVAQYRLGLAFFAPDSDEISGLDLHDALHEMVVPGMNKECRVLTVMSIQDTPDGKSLLKKEEEYIDNAVEALIKQW
;
A
#
# COMPACT_ATOMS: atom_id res chain seq x y z
N MET A 1 -16.48 10.93 -11.14
CA MET A 1 -17.42 11.93 -10.58
C MET A 1 -18.64 11.32 -9.86
N ALA A 2 -19.23 10.21 -10.32
CA ALA A 2 -20.42 9.63 -9.68
C ALA A 2 -20.16 8.96 -8.30
N LEU A 3 -18.95 8.44 -8.05
CA LEU A 3 -18.56 7.86 -6.74
C LEU A 3 -18.36 8.93 -5.65
N ALA A 4 -17.89 10.13 -6.02
CA ALA A 4 -17.75 11.25 -5.08
C ALA A 4 -19.11 11.76 -4.56
N MET A 5 -20.17 11.67 -5.36
CA MET A 5 -21.53 12.01 -4.92
C MET A 5 -22.18 10.93 -4.05
N ARG A 6 -21.80 9.65 -4.18
CA ARG A 6 -22.35 8.58 -3.35
C ARG A 6 -21.85 8.64 -1.91
N LEU A 7 -20.59 9.01 -1.69
CA LEU A 7 -20.09 9.28 -0.34
C LEU A 7 -20.80 10.48 0.29
N GLN A 8 -21.13 11.51 -0.49
CA GLN A 8 -21.83 12.70 0.02
C GLN A 8 -23.26 12.42 0.52
N CYS A 9 -23.92 11.38 0.02
CA CYS A 9 -25.27 10.99 0.48
C CYS A 9 -25.28 10.17 1.77
N LEU A 10 -24.22 9.42 2.09
CA LEU A 10 -24.14 8.67 3.36
C LEU A 10 -24.01 9.59 4.59
N PHE A 11 -23.48 10.81 4.44
CA PHE A 11 -23.18 11.72 5.55
C PHE A 11 -24.32 12.69 5.94
N HIS A 12 -25.48 12.69 5.26
CA HIS A 12 -26.57 13.61 5.59
C HIS A 12 -27.36 13.22 6.86
N ARG A 13 -27.07 12.08 7.49
CA ARG A 13 -27.78 11.58 8.69
C ARG A 13 -27.06 11.80 10.03
N VAL A 14 -25.81 12.23 10.03
CA VAL A 14 -25.08 12.47 11.29
C VAL A 14 -24.97 13.98 11.53
N SER A 15 -26.01 14.56 12.13
CA SER A 15 -25.96 15.95 12.60
C SER A 15 -25.07 16.03 13.84
N VAL A 16 -23.75 16.08 13.62
CA VAL A 16 -22.83 16.48 14.68
C VAL A 16 -22.94 17.99 14.82
N ARG A 17 -23.49 18.48 15.92
CA ARG A 17 -23.46 19.92 16.26
C ARG A 17 -22.02 20.32 16.55
N TRP A 18 -21.30 20.77 15.53
CA TRP A 18 -20.01 21.42 15.70
C TRP A 18 -20.23 22.87 16.12
N ASN A 19 -19.70 23.27 17.28
CA ASN A 19 -19.76 24.65 17.72
C ASN A 19 -18.68 25.44 16.95
N VAL A 20 -19.04 25.97 15.78
CA VAL A 20 -18.14 26.62 14.81
C VAL A 20 -17.40 27.85 15.37
N LYS A 21 -17.83 28.38 16.53
CA LYS A 21 -17.22 29.56 17.16
C LYS A 21 -15.76 29.37 17.64
N HIS A 22 -15.21 28.16 17.61
CA HIS A 22 -13.85 27.87 18.09
C HIS A 22 -12.79 27.69 17.00
N PHE A 23 -13.13 27.79 15.71
CA PHE A 23 -12.15 27.51 14.64
C PHE A 23 -11.19 28.66 14.31
N SER A 24 -11.53 29.91 14.66
CA SER A 24 -10.75 31.09 14.27
C SER A 24 -9.66 31.51 15.28
N ASN A 25 -9.58 30.87 16.45
CA ASN A 25 -8.50 31.10 17.40
C ASN A 25 -7.68 29.82 17.50
N SER A 26 -6.39 29.89 17.17
CA SER A 26 -5.40 28.81 17.27
C SER A 26 -5.24 28.21 18.69
N SER A 27 -6.05 28.62 19.66
CA SER A 27 -6.10 28.09 21.01
C SER A 27 -7.36 27.25 21.21
N LEU A 28 -7.13 25.93 21.16
CA LEU A 28 -7.90 24.89 21.86
C LEU A 28 -9.33 24.66 21.35
N ILE A 29 -9.46 23.87 20.27
CA ILE A 29 -10.47 22.81 20.31
C ILE A 29 -10.04 21.91 21.47
N SER A 30 -10.60 22.18 22.65
CA SER A 30 -10.34 21.37 23.83
C SER A 30 -11.12 20.07 23.64
N PHE A 31 -10.45 19.05 23.14
CA PHE A 31 -10.97 17.68 23.08
C PHE A 31 -11.06 17.06 24.49
N HIS A 32 -11.32 17.85 25.55
CA HIS A 32 -11.00 17.47 26.94
C HIS A 32 -11.82 16.32 27.54
N GLU A 33 -12.83 15.81 26.84
CA GLU A 33 -13.53 14.57 27.20
C GLU A 33 -13.09 13.46 26.25
N TRP A 34 -11.90 12.93 26.51
CA TRP A 34 -11.36 11.74 25.88
C TRP A 34 -12.15 10.57 26.48
N THR A 35 -13.28 10.23 25.88
CA THR A 35 -14.00 9.01 26.23
C THR A 35 -13.07 7.82 26.00
N SER A 36 -13.07 6.85 26.92
CA SER A 36 -12.22 5.65 26.86
C SER A 36 -12.40 4.80 25.61
N ASP A 37 -13.48 5.04 24.87
CA ASP A 37 -13.91 4.22 23.74
C ASP A 37 -13.39 4.79 22.43
N THR A 38 -12.80 3.92 21.60
CA THR A 38 -12.33 4.26 20.25
C THR A 38 -13.49 4.84 19.43
N PRO A 39 -13.37 6.06 18.88
CA PRO A 39 -14.45 6.65 18.08
C PRO A 39 -14.71 5.82 16.81
N PRO A 40 -15.97 5.73 16.34
CA PRO A 40 -16.29 4.99 15.11
C PRO A 40 -15.48 5.48 13.91
N LEU A 41 -15.03 4.56 13.06
CA LEU A 41 -14.24 4.85 11.85
C LEU A 41 -14.81 5.99 11.00
N GLU A 42 -16.12 5.94 10.72
CA GLU A 42 -16.83 6.94 9.92
C GLU A 42 -16.72 8.35 10.51
N ARG A 43 -16.75 8.46 11.85
CA ARG A 43 -16.60 9.73 12.56
C ARG A 43 -15.18 10.27 12.45
N LEU A 44 -14.17 9.40 12.55
CA LEU A 44 -12.77 9.79 12.40
C LEU A 44 -12.46 10.22 10.97
N CYS A 45 -12.95 9.50 9.95
CA CYS A 45 -12.82 9.90 8.55
C CYS A 45 -13.50 11.25 8.27
N ALA A 46 -14.71 11.46 8.80
CA ALA A 46 -15.41 12.74 8.68
C ALA A 46 -14.66 13.88 9.39
N LEU A 47 -14.09 13.62 10.57
CA LEU A 47 -13.29 14.57 11.31
C LEU A 47 -12.01 14.94 10.55
N LEU A 48 -11.26 13.95 10.06
CA LEU A 48 -10.05 14.15 9.27
C LEU A 48 -10.34 15.06 8.07
N LYS A 49 -11.37 14.72 7.28
CA LYS A 49 -11.80 15.50 6.13
C LYS A 49 -12.18 16.94 6.47
N THR A 50 -12.95 17.11 7.56
CA THR A 50 -13.42 18.43 7.97
C THR A 50 -12.27 19.29 8.48
N CYS A 51 -11.41 18.73 9.32
CA CYS A 51 -10.27 19.43 9.87
C CYS A 51 -9.23 19.79 8.81
N ASP A 52 -8.96 18.89 7.87
CA ASP A 52 -8.11 19.18 6.71
C ASP A 52 -8.68 20.33 5.86
N PHE A 53 -9.97 20.26 5.51
CA PHE A 53 -10.65 21.31 4.75
C PHE A 53 -10.57 22.70 5.41
N PHE A 54 -10.62 22.76 6.74
CA PHE A 54 -10.52 24.02 7.50
C PHE A 54 -9.10 24.37 7.95
N GLY A 55 -8.08 23.58 7.61
CA GLY A 55 -6.69 23.79 8.05
C GLY A 55 -6.49 23.62 9.57
N ALA A 56 -7.33 22.84 10.24
CA ALA A 56 -7.27 22.59 11.67
C ALA A 56 -6.30 21.43 11.99
N GLU A 57 -4.99 21.73 11.99
CA GLU A 57 -3.90 20.74 12.18
C GLU A 57 -4.07 19.85 13.41
N SER A 58 -4.57 20.38 14.53
CA SER A 58 -4.78 19.61 15.77
C SER A 58 -5.84 18.53 15.60
N GLY A 59 -6.90 18.80 14.82
CA GLY A 59 -7.95 17.85 14.52
C GLY A 59 -7.51 16.79 13.50
N VAL A 60 -6.69 17.18 12.51
CA VAL A 60 -6.03 16.23 11.60
C VAL A 60 -5.15 15.27 12.39
N ARG A 61 -4.27 15.81 13.26
CA ARG A 61 -3.39 14.99 14.11
C ARG A 61 -4.17 14.04 15.01
N TYR A 62 -5.27 14.51 15.61
CA TYR A 62 -6.15 13.68 16.42
C TYR A 62 -6.77 12.55 15.60
N ALA A 63 -7.38 12.86 14.46
CA ALA A 63 -8.04 11.86 13.64
C ALA A 63 -7.03 10.82 13.13
N THR A 64 -5.86 11.26 12.65
CA THR A 64 -4.77 10.37 12.23
C THR A 64 -4.30 9.47 13.37
N HIS A 65 -4.11 10.00 14.58
CA HIS A 65 -3.69 9.19 15.72
C HIS A 65 -4.63 8.03 16.02
N TYR A 66 -5.94 8.28 16.04
CA TYR A 66 -6.93 7.23 16.32
C TYR A 66 -7.20 6.30 15.13
N LEU A 67 -7.05 6.80 13.90
CA LEU A 67 -7.20 5.99 12.70
C LEU A 67 -6.07 4.98 12.54
N GLU A 68 -4.83 5.34 12.93
CA GLU A 68 -3.65 4.49 12.77
C GLU A 68 -3.83 3.09 13.37
N ASP A 69 -4.46 3.03 14.55
CA ASP A 69 -4.71 1.79 15.29
C ASP A 69 -6.18 1.31 15.20
N HIS A 70 -6.99 1.88 14.31
CA HIS A 70 -8.41 1.55 14.24
C HIS A 70 -8.63 0.14 13.64
N PRO A 71 -9.34 -0.78 14.33
CA PRO A 71 -9.46 -2.18 13.90
C PRO A 71 -10.19 -2.34 12.56
N ASP A 72 -11.17 -1.47 12.28
CA ASP A 72 -11.93 -1.50 11.02
C ASP A 72 -11.22 -0.75 9.87
N LEU A 73 -10.04 -0.15 10.10
CA LEU A 73 -9.30 0.53 9.04
C LEU A 73 -8.55 -0.49 8.18
N GLY A 74 -9.25 -1.04 7.18
CA GLY A 74 -8.67 -1.93 6.17
C GLY A 74 -7.60 -1.24 5.31
N PRO A 75 -6.72 -2.02 4.67
CA PRO A 75 -5.55 -1.48 3.99
C PRO A 75 -5.90 -0.65 2.75
N ALA A 76 -6.93 -1.02 1.97
CA ALA A 76 -7.37 -0.22 0.82
C ALA A 76 -7.88 1.16 1.24
N LEU A 77 -8.67 1.24 2.32
CA LEU A 77 -9.13 2.51 2.88
C LEU A 77 -7.97 3.31 3.46
N ARG A 78 -7.04 2.65 4.17
CA ARG A 78 -5.83 3.31 4.69
C ARG A 78 -5.01 3.92 3.56
N TYR A 79 -4.81 3.19 2.46
CA TYR A 79 -4.12 3.70 1.27
C TYR A 79 -4.85 4.90 0.68
N ARG A 80 -6.19 4.82 0.54
CA ARG A 80 -7.00 5.93 0.03
C ARG A 80 -6.83 7.20 0.86
N LEU A 81 -6.97 7.08 2.19
CA LEU A 81 -6.77 8.21 3.10
C LEU A 81 -5.33 8.73 3.04
N ALA A 82 -4.34 7.83 2.98
CA ALA A 82 -2.94 8.23 2.85
C ALA A 82 -2.68 9.05 1.58
N SER A 83 -3.29 8.67 0.45
CA SER A 83 -3.19 9.43 -0.80
C SER A 83 -3.93 10.77 -0.71
N ASP A 84 -5.16 10.79 -0.16
CA ASP A 84 -5.98 12.01 -0.06
C ASP A 84 -5.36 13.07 0.87
N TYR A 85 -4.60 12.66 1.89
CA TYR A 85 -4.00 13.55 2.90
C TYR A 85 -2.46 13.53 2.92
N HIS A 86 -1.82 12.97 1.89
CA HIS A 86 -0.36 12.87 1.73
C HIS A 86 0.38 12.29 2.97
N ILE A 87 -0.08 11.13 3.46
CA ILE A 87 0.49 10.43 4.63
C ILE A 87 1.35 9.24 4.16
N ASP A 88 2.57 9.51 3.72
CA ASP A 88 3.48 8.52 3.09
C ASP A 88 3.63 7.21 3.89
N ARG A 89 3.81 7.32 5.21
CA ARG A 89 3.98 6.15 6.10
C ARG A 89 2.79 5.19 6.02
N TRP A 90 1.57 5.73 5.91
CA TRP A 90 0.34 4.94 5.86
C TRP A 90 0.17 4.24 4.52
N ALA A 91 0.53 4.91 3.43
CA ALA A 91 0.45 4.29 2.13
C ALA A 91 1.45 3.16 1.99
N LYS A 92 2.68 3.35 2.49
CA LYS A 92 3.67 2.27 2.55
C LYS A 92 3.11 1.09 3.31
N GLN A 93 2.69 1.28 4.56
CA GLN A 93 2.13 0.21 5.38
C GLN A 93 0.92 -0.47 4.70
N ALA A 94 -0.03 0.31 4.18
CA ALA A 94 -1.21 -0.21 3.51
C ALA A 94 -0.86 -1.06 2.28
N PHE A 95 0.12 -0.62 1.48
CA PHE A 95 0.54 -1.35 0.30
C PHE A 95 1.26 -2.65 0.65
N TYR A 96 2.09 -2.68 1.71
CA TYR A 96 2.66 -3.92 2.24
C TYR A 96 1.58 -4.89 2.73
N GLU A 97 0.57 -4.39 3.45
CA GLU A 97 -0.55 -5.22 3.91
C GLU A 97 -1.31 -5.82 2.72
N LEU A 98 -1.57 -5.04 1.67
CA LEU A 98 -2.17 -5.54 0.42
C LEU A 98 -1.30 -6.58 -0.28
N MET A 99 0.01 -6.36 -0.35
CA MET A 99 0.97 -7.29 -0.95
C MET A 99 1.13 -8.61 -0.18
N SER A 100 0.85 -8.59 1.13
CA SER A 100 0.93 -9.80 1.96
C SER A 100 -0.26 -10.75 1.79
N GLY A 101 -1.40 -10.23 1.33
CA GLY A 101 -2.60 -11.02 0.99
C GLY A 101 -2.57 -11.60 -0.43
N SER A 102 -3.59 -12.37 -0.77
CA SER A 102 -3.78 -12.82 -2.16
C SER A 102 -4.42 -11.71 -3.00
N ILE A 103 -3.93 -11.50 -4.22
CA ILE A 103 -4.57 -10.57 -5.17
C ILE A 103 -6.04 -10.94 -5.45
N LEU A 104 -6.41 -12.22 -5.28
CA LEU A 104 -7.77 -12.71 -5.47
C LEU A 104 -8.72 -12.37 -4.31
N GLU A 105 -8.18 -11.95 -3.17
CA GLU A 105 -8.96 -11.54 -1.99
C GLU A 105 -9.35 -10.06 -2.02
N ILE A 106 -8.81 -9.29 -2.97
CA ILE A 106 -9.14 -7.89 -3.16
C ILE A 106 -10.58 -7.78 -3.66
N SER A 107 -11.42 -7.14 -2.87
CA SER A 107 -12.83 -6.94 -3.23
C SER A 107 -12.99 -5.81 -4.23
N VAL A 108 -14.12 -5.78 -4.96
CA VAL A 108 -14.47 -4.65 -5.85
C VAL A 108 -14.49 -3.32 -5.08
N THR A 109 -14.89 -3.34 -3.81
CA THR A 109 -14.86 -2.14 -2.96
C THR A 109 -13.44 -1.66 -2.69
N ASP A 110 -12.49 -2.58 -2.50
CA ASP A 110 -11.07 -2.25 -2.34
C ASP A 110 -10.50 -1.68 -3.63
N GLU A 111 -10.85 -2.24 -4.79
CA GLU A 111 -10.45 -1.72 -6.11
C GLU A 111 -10.94 -0.28 -6.31
N GLU A 112 -12.20 0.00 -5.95
CA GLU A 112 -12.79 1.35 -6.02
C GLU A 112 -12.07 2.33 -5.08
N LEU A 113 -11.68 1.88 -3.87
CA LEU A 113 -10.95 2.70 -2.90
C LEU A 113 -9.52 3.00 -3.35
N LEU A 114 -8.79 2.01 -3.84
CA LEU A 114 -7.42 2.16 -4.34
C LEU A 114 -7.38 3.09 -5.56
N GLY A 115 -8.39 2.97 -6.43
CA GLY A 115 -8.38 3.59 -7.74
C GLY A 115 -7.46 2.85 -8.72
N TRP A 116 -7.66 3.13 -10.01
CA TRP A 116 -7.04 2.36 -11.10
C TRP A 116 -5.51 2.35 -11.07
N SER A 117 -4.87 3.49 -10.78
CA SER A 117 -3.40 3.58 -10.79
C SER A 117 -2.76 2.69 -9.72
N ALA A 118 -3.26 2.79 -8.49
CA ALA A 118 -2.76 2.00 -7.36
C ALA A 118 -3.07 0.51 -7.54
N TYR A 119 -4.29 0.16 -7.95
CA TYR A 119 -4.67 -1.23 -8.20
C TYR A 119 -3.82 -1.86 -9.32
N ARG A 120 -3.65 -1.18 -10.45
CA ARG A 120 -2.80 -1.68 -11.54
C ARG A 120 -1.36 -1.90 -11.08
N THR A 121 -0.84 -0.99 -10.25
CA THR A 121 0.52 -1.09 -9.71
C THR A 121 0.63 -2.29 -8.78
N LEU A 122 -0.33 -2.49 -7.87
CA LEU A 122 -0.42 -3.63 -6.98
C LEU A 122 -0.43 -4.98 -7.74
N VAL A 123 -1.29 -5.11 -8.76
CA VAL A 123 -1.36 -6.32 -9.61
C VAL A 123 -0.02 -6.59 -10.30
N ARG A 124 0.64 -5.54 -10.82
CA ARG A 124 1.93 -5.68 -11.48
C ARG A 124 3.01 -6.13 -10.50
N THR A 125 3.06 -5.52 -9.31
CA THR A 125 4.01 -5.89 -8.26
C THR A 125 3.79 -7.33 -7.79
N HIS A 126 2.55 -7.79 -7.62
CA HIS A 126 2.26 -9.21 -7.34
C HIS A 126 2.81 -10.13 -8.42
N ALA A 127 2.63 -9.79 -9.70
CA ALA A 127 3.14 -10.59 -10.81
C ALA A 127 4.68 -10.63 -10.83
N GLU A 128 5.34 -9.48 -10.60
CA GLU A 128 6.80 -9.37 -10.49
C GLU A 128 7.34 -10.22 -9.34
N VAL A 129 6.73 -10.13 -8.15
CA VAL A 129 7.08 -10.94 -6.98
C VAL A 129 6.84 -12.44 -7.21
N ALA A 130 5.73 -12.81 -7.85
CA ALA A 130 5.44 -14.21 -8.17
C ALA A 130 6.45 -14.78 -9.16
N GLN A 131 6.81 -14.01 -10.21
CA GLN A 131 7.85 -14.39 -11.16
C GLN A 131 9.20 -14.54 -10.47
N TYR A 132 9.55 -13.63 -9.56
CA TYR A 132 10.76 -13.71 -8.75
C TYR A 132 10.80 -14.98 -7.88
N ARG A 133 9.71 -15.26 -7.14
CA ARG A 133 9.59 -16.47 -6.31
C ARG A 133 9.65 -17.76 -7.12
N LEU A 134 9.03 -17.80 -8.31
CA LEU A 134 9.15 -18.92 -9.24
C LEU A 134 10.60 -19.10 -9.69
N GLY A 135 11.27 -17.99 -10.03
CA GLY A 135 12.71 -17.96 -10.31
C GLY A 135 13.50 -18.62 -9.19
N LEU A 136 13.31 -18.17 -7.94
CA LEU A 136 13.96 -18.74 -6.75
C LEU A 136 13.63 -20.21 -6.50
N ALA A 137 12.38 -20.64 -6.72
CA ALA A 137 11.95 -22.01 -6.47
C ALA A 137 12.67 -23.02 -7.37
N PHE A 138 13.16 -22.59 -8.53
CA PHE A 138 14.02 -23.42 -9.35
C PHE A 138 15.41 -23.69 -8.73
N PHE A 139 15.79 -23.01 -7.64
CA PHE A 139 17.12 -23.07 -7.02
C PHE A 139 17.19 -23.71 -5.61
N ALA A 140 16.11 -24.28 -5.07
CA ALA A 140 16.13 -24.85 -3.71
C ALA A 140 16.68 -26.29 -3.65
N PRO A 141 17.24 -26.79 -2.52
CA PRO A 141 18.40 -26.30 -1.78
C PRO A 141 19.28 -27.49 -1.29
N ASP A 142 20.38 -27.82 -1.96
CA ASP A 142 21.40 -28.72 -1.36
C ASP A 142 22.67 -27.97 -0.93
N SER A 143 22.75 -26.65 -1.17
CA SER A 143 23.92 -25.87 -0.81
C SER A 143 23.49 -24.67 0.00
N ASP A 144 23.73 -24.79 1.30
CA ASP A 144 23.89 -23.65 2.20
C ASP A 144 24.87 -22.68 1.52
N GLU A 145 24.41 -21.47 1.23
CA GLU A 145 25.19 -20.38 0.61
C GLU A 145 25.54 -20.55 -0.89
N ILE A 146 24.54 -20.65 -1.79
CA ILE A 146 24.79 -20.31 -3.20
C ILE A 146 24.99 -18.79 -3.27
N SER A 147 26.20 -18.34 -3.61
CA SER A 147 26.43 -16.93 -3.88
C SER A 147 25.62 -16.51 -5.11
N GLY A 148 25.22 -15.24 -5.21
CA GLY A 148 24.50 -14.78 -6.40
C GLY A 148 25.23 -15.05 -7.73
N LEU A 149 26.57 -15.12 -7.70
CA LEU A 149 27.39 -15.49 -8.87
C LEU A 149 27.23 -16.97 -9.23
N ASP A 150 27.19 -17.85 -8.23
CA ASP A 150 26.96 -19.29 -8.44
C ASP A 150 25.52 -19.55 -8.92
N LEU A 151 24.57 -18.74 -8.48
CA LEU A 151 23.19 -18.77 -8.95
C LEU A 151 23.11 -18.34 -10.43
N HIS A 152 23.92 -17.36 -10.84
CA HIS A 152 24.04 -16.90 -12.23
C HIS A 152 24.56 -18.01 -13.15
N ASP A 153 25.57 -18.76 -12.74
CA ASP A 153 26.09 -19.86 -13.54
C ASP A 153 25.15 -21.07 -13.53
N ALA A 154 24.51 -21.36 -12.39
CA ALA A 154 23.48 -22.40 -12.28
C ALA A 154 22.27 -22.10 -13.19
N LEU A 155 21.85 -20.84 -13.31
CA LEU A 155 20.77 -20.36 -14.18
C LEU A 155 20.99 -20.75 -15.66
N HIS A 156 22.25 -20.70 -16.14
CA HIS A 156 22.59 -21.08 -17.52
C HIS A 156 22.56 -22.59 -17.76
N GLU A 157 22.93 -23.37 -16.75
CA GLU A 157 23.06 -24.84 -16.81
C GLU A 157 21.76 -25.58 -16.46
N MET A 158 20.80 -24.92 -15.81
CA MET A 158 19.58 -25.55 -15.31
C MET A 158 18.69 -26.11 -16.42
N VAL A 159 18.48 -27.42 -16.45
CA VAL A 159 17.55 -28.08 -17.39
C VAL A 159 16.21 -28.26 -16.69
N VAL A 160 15.23 -27.42 -17.05
CA VAL A 160 13.86 -27.56 -16.55
C VAL A 160 13.04 -28.40 -17.54
N PRO A 161 12.52 -29.58 -17.13
CA PRO A 161 11.66 -30.39 -17.99
C PRO A 161 10.45 -29.57 -18.47
N GLY A 162 10.23 -29.52 -19.79
CA GLY A 162 9.11 -28.80 -20.39
C GLY A 162 9.33 -27.31 -20.64
N MET A 163 10.45 -26.72 -20.19
CA MET A 163 10.82 -25.35 -20.55
C MET A 163 11.75 -25.36 -21.76
N ASN A 164 11.38 -24.64 -22.82
CA ASN A 164 12.28 -24.51 -23.97
C ASN A 164 13.51 -23.64 -23.60
N LYS A 165 14.60 -23.79 -24.35
CA LYS A 165 15.86 -23.08 -24.12
C LYS A 165 15.71 -21.55 -24.16
N GLU A 166 14.83 -21.03 -25.00
CA GLU A 166 14.59 -19.58 -25.16
C GLU A 166 13.84 -18.99 -23.96
N CYS A 167 12.79 -19.66 -23.49
CA CYS A 167 12.06 -19.30 -22.27
C CYS A 167 12.99 -19.30 -21.05
N ARG A 168 13.92 -20.27 -20.98
CA ARG A 168 14.95 -20.28 -19.96
C ARG A 168 15.84 -19.05 -20.04
N VAL A 169 16.42 -18.76 -21.21
CA VAL A 169 17.27 -17.58 -21.41
C VAL A 169 16.53 -16.28 -21.06
N LEU A 170 15.27 -16.14 -21.48
CA LEU A 170 14.46 -14.96 -21.16
C LEU A 170 14.19 -14.83 -19.66
N THR A 171 13.94 -15.94 -18.96
CA THR A 171 13.74 -15.96 -17.51
C THR A 171 15.03 -15.52 -16.79
N VAL A 172 16.17 -16.10 -17.20
CA VAL A 172 17.50 -15.76 -16.68
C VAL A 172 17.82 -14.29 -16.90
N MET A 173 17.64 -13.78 -18.13
CA MET A 173 17.85 -12.36 -18.45
C MET A 173 16.92 -11.42 -17.67
N SER A 174 15.67 -11.83 -17.41
CA SER A 174 14.73 -11.03 -16.62
C SER A 174 15.10 -10.91 -15.14
N ILE A 175 15.83 -11.90 -14.62
CA ILE A 175 16.34 -11.91 -13.24
C ILE A 175 17.68 -11.15 -13.16
N GLN A 176 18.47 -11.17 -14.23
CA GLN A 176 19.82 -10.63 -14.31
C GLN A 176 19.91 -9.13 -14.63
N ASP A 177 18.81 -8.40 -14.80
CA ASP A 177 18.77 -7.06 -15.40
C ASP A 177 19.51 -5.97 -14.60
N THR A 178 20.85 -6.04 -14.54
CA THR A 178 21.76 -4.95 -14.24
C THR A 178 23.07 -4.98 -15.07
N PRO A 179 23.62 -3.80 -15.42
CA PRO A 179 24.81 -3.67 -16.27
C PRO A 179 26.13 -4.18 -15.65
N ASP A 180 26.13 -4.55 -14.37
CA ASP A 180 27.33 -4.73 -13.55
C ASP A 180 27.62 -6.18 -13.14
N GLY A 181 26.81 -7.16 -13.60
CA GLY A 181 27.09 -8.58 -13.41
C GLY A 181 27.03 -9.07 -11.96
N LYS A 182 26.52 -8.26 -11.04
CA LYS A 182 26.21 -8.68 -9.68
C LYS A 182 24.77 -9.18 -9.69
N SER A 183 24.57 -10.46 -9.36
CA SER A 183 23.25 -11.03 -9.10
C SER A 183 22.53 -10.19 -8.04
N LEU A 184 21.67 -9.31 -8.51
CA LEU A 184 20.66 -8.65 -7.69
C LEU A 184 19.47 -9.59 -7.68
N LEU A 185 19.54 -10.63 -6.85
CA LEU A 185 18.33 -11.10 -6.22
C LEU A 185 17.79 -9.90 -5.43
N LYS A 186 17.03 -9.04 -6.11
CA LYS A 186 16.35 -7.92 -5.47
C LYS A 186 15.52 -8.53 -4.36
N LYS A 187 15.66 -7.97 -3.17
CA LYS A 187 14.80 -8.34 -2.06
C LYS A 187 13.36 -8.11 -2.50
N GLU A 188 12.47 -9.02 -2.17
CA GLU A 188 11.05 -8.89 -2.51
C GLU A 188 10.51 -7.51 -2.09
N GLU A 189 10.98 -7.03 -0.95
CA GLU A 189 10.69 -5.71 -0.39
C GLU A 189 11.09 -4.56 -1.33
N GLU A 190 12.11 -4.71 -2.16
CA GLU A 190 12.56 -3.68 -3.10
C GLU A 190 11.56 -3.46 -4.25
N TYR A 191 10.88 -4.51 -4.71
CA TYR A 191 9.79 -4.37 -5.70
C TYR A 191 8.62 -3.59 -5.10
N ILE A 192 8.29 -3.88 -3.84
CA ILE A 192 7.22 -3.22 -3.10
C ILE A 192 7.58 -1.76 -2.84
N ASP A 193 8.78 -1.49 -2.33
CA ASP A 193 9.27 -0.13 -2.05
C ASP A 193 9.28 0.75 -3.32
N ASN A 194 9.83 0.24 -4.43
CA ASN A 194 9.85 0.96 -5.70
C ASN A 194 8.43 1.27 -6.21
N ALA A 195 7.49 0.34 -6.04
CA ALA A 195 6.10 0.53 -6.44
C ALA A 195 5.41 1.61 -5.59
N VAL A 196 5.61 1.57 -4.26
CA VAL A 196 5.06 2.56 -3.33
C VAL A 196 5.64 3.95 -3.62
N GLU A 197 6.95 4.08 -3.79
CA GLU A 197 7.57 5.36 -4.12
C GLU A 197 7.08 5.95 -5.44
N ALA A 198 6.88 5.10 -6.46
CA ALA A 198 6.35 5.52 -7.74
C ALA A 198 4.91 6.03 -7.63
N LEU A 199 4.11 5.50 -6.69
CA LEU A 199 2.76 5.96 -6.40
C LEU A 199 2.76 7.27 -5.60
N ILE A 200 3.58 7.37 -4.55
CA ILE A 200 3.71 8.60 -3.73
C ILE A 200 4.11 9.80 -4.60
N LYS A 201 5.03 9.60 -5.54
CA LYS A 201 5.48 10.65 -6.49
C LYS A 201 4.37 11.17 -7.44
N GLN A 202 3.23 10.48 -7.53
CA GLN A 202 2.10 10.88 -8.39
C GLN A 202 1.05 11.73 -7.67
N TRP A 203 1.10 11.81 -6.34
CA TRP A 203 0.13 12.57 -5.55
C TRP A 203 0.38 14.07 -5.60
#